data_AF-A0A355GVS3-F1
#
_entry.id   AF-A0A355GVS3-F1
#
_cell.length_a   1.000
_cell.length_b   1.000
_cell.length_c   1.000
_cell.angle_alpha   90.00
_cell.angle_beta   90.00
_cell.angle_gamma   90.00
#
_symmetry.space_group_name_H-M   'P 1'
#
loop_
_entity.id
_entity.type
_entity.pdbx_description
1 polymer ?
#
loop_
_entity_poly.entity_id
_entity_poly.type
_entity_poly.pdbx_seq_one_letter_code
_entity_poly.pdbx_strand_id
1 'polypeptide(L)'
;KNKKKKNFCRDVLLEYPQYTRPPEYRGMAVPEVLLSGDHGRIAKWRREQSIRRTMALRPDLVSRAVLSREDEELIASLKKK
;
A
#
# COMPACT_ATOMS: atom_id res chain seq x y z
N LYS A 1 -13.37 26.36 6.43
CA LYS A 1 -12.49 25.32 7.02
C LYS A 1 -12.96 23.94 6.53
N ASN A 2 -12.53 23.50 5.35
CA ASN A 2 -13.09 22.31 4.70
C ASN A 2 -12.43 21.01 5.20
N LYS A 3 -13.06 20.37 6.19
CA LYS A 3 -12.85 18.95 6.48
C LYS A 3 -13.44 18.12 5.34
N LYS A 4 -12.69 17.85 4.27
CA LYS A 4 -13.02 16.77 3.33
C LYS A 4 -12.44 15.46 3.86
N LYS A 5 -13.04 14.91 4.91
CA LYS A 5 -12.95 13.47 5.17
C LYS A 5 -13.96 12.81 4.23
N LYS A 6 -13.49 12.25 3.12
CA LYS A 6 -14.29 11.39 2.24
C LYS A 6 -13.59 10.05 2.12
N ASN A 7 -13.83 9.21 3.12
CA ASN A 7 -13.67 7.76 3.01
C ASN A 7 -14.95 7.25 2.34
N PHE A 8 -14.96 7.19 1.01
CA PHE A 8 -16.01 6.48 0.27
C PHE A 8 -15.36 5.92 -1.00
N CYS A 9 -14.86 4.70 -0.90
CA CYS A 9 -14.64 3.76 -1.99
C CYS A 9 -14.37 4.40 -3.37
N ARG A 10 -13.13 4.83 -3.66
CA ARG A 10 -12.64 5.07 -5.04
C ARG A 10 -11.12 5.32 -5.14
N ASP A 11 -10.32 4.76 -4.23
CA ASP A 11 -8.93 4.52 -4.61
C ASP A 11 -8.97 3.33 -5.60
N VAL A 12 -8.59 3.55 -6.85
CA VAL A 12 -8.65 2.55 -7.94
C VAL A 12 -7.61 1.43 -7.73
N LEU A 13 -6.85 1.50 -6.64
CA LEU A 13 -5.77 0.59 -6.29
C LEU A 13 -6.30 -0.70 -5.66
N LEU A 14 -5.57 -1.79 -5.87
CA LEU A 14 -5.82 -3.08 -5.24
C LEU A 14 -5.55 -3.04 -3.74
N GLU A 15 -6.21 -3.92 -2.99
CA GLU A 15 -5.96 -4.03 -1.55
C GLU A 15 -4.56 -4.55 -1.23
N TYR A 16 -4.04 -4.13 -0.08
CA TYR A 16 -2.77 -4.59 0.47
C TYR A 16 -2.91 -6.00 1.08
N PRO A 17 -1.82 -6.77 1.19
CA PRO A 17 -1.85 -8.09 1.82
C PRO A 17 -2.25 -7.98 3.30
N GLN A 18 -3.22 -8.82 3.69
CA GLN A 18 -3.70 -8.91 5.06
C GLN A 18 -2.94 -10.01 5.80
N TYR A 19 -2.52 -9.69 7.03
CA TYR A 19 -1.82 -10.61 7.90
C TYR A 19 -2.63 -10.83 9.17
N THR A 20 -2.67 -12.07 9.63
CA THR A 20 -3.30 -12.46 10.89
C THR A 20 -2.28 -13.13 11.78
N ARG A 21 -2.59 -13.26 13.07
CA ARG A 21 -1.81 -14.07 14.00
C ARG A 21 -1.88 -15.54 13.56
N PRO A 22 -0.84 -16.38 13.78
CA PRO A 22 0.46 -16.12 14.46
C PRO A 22 1.49 -15.34 13.60
N PRO A 23 2.55 -14.76 14.20
CA PRO A 23 3.56 -13.97 13.49
C PRO A 23 4.40 -14.76 12.48
N GLU A 24 4.46 -16.08 12.63
CA GLU A 24 5.04 -16.98 11.63
C GLU A 24 4.02 -18.06 11.31
N TYR A 25 3.73 -18.21 10.02
CA TYR A 25 2.84 -19.25 9.54
C TYR A 25 3.46 -19.96 8.33
N ARG A 26 3.70 -21.28 8.46
CA ARG A 26 4.29 -22.12 7.40
C ARG A 26 5.63 -21.58 6.85
N GLY A 27 6.47 -21.01 7.70
CA GLY A 27 7.75 -20.41 7.30
C GLY A 27 7.65 -19.03 6.63
N MET A 28 6.45 -18.44 6.57
CA MET A 28 6.26 -17.05 6.18
C MET A 28 6.16 -16.18 7.44
N ALA A 29 7.13 -15.31 7.64
CA ALA A 29 7.12 -14.34 8.72
C ALA A 29 6.34 -13.08 8.33
N VAL A 30 5.61 -12.52 9.31
CA VAL A 30 4.97 -11.21 9.18
C VAL A 30 6.07 -10.13 9.12
N PRO A 31 5.97 -9.15 8.20
CA PRO A 31 6.93 -8.05 8.13
C PRO A 31 7.10 -7.32 9.46
N GLU A 32 8.34 -6.99 9.83
CA GLU A 32 8.67 -6.28 11.07
C GLU A 32 7.94 -4.93 11.21
N VAL A 33 7.62 -4.29 10.08
CA VAL A 33 6.81 -3.05 10.04
C VAL A 33 5.43 -3.24 10.69
N LEU A 34 4.82 -4.41 10.52
CA LEU A 34 3.52 -4.72 11.13
C LEU A 34 3.66 -5.13 12.61
N LEU A 35 4.84 -5.59 13.03
CA LEU A 35 5.15 -5.99 14.41
C LEU A 35 5.57 -4.79 15.28
N SER A 36 6.21 -3.77 14.69
CA SER A 36 6.75 -2.61 15.40
C SER A 36 5.68 -1.68 16.01
N GLY A 37 4.40 -1.84 15.69
CA GLY A 37 3.29 -1.04 16.24
C GLY A 37 3.25 0.43 15.79
N ASP A 38 4.13 0.84 14.88
CA ASP A 38 4.20 2.21 14.39
C ASP A 38 3.12 2.46 13.32
N HIS A 39 2.02 3.09 13.74
CA HIS A 39 0.89 3.36 12.86
C HIS A 39 1.25 4.18 11.61
N GLY A 40 2.23 5.07 11.69
CA GLY A 40 2.68 5.89 10.55
C GLY A 40 3.41 5.04 9.52
N ARG A 41 4.37 4.22 9.97
CA ARG A 41 5.07 3.26 9.10
C ARG A 41 4.12 2.21 8.52
N ILE A 42 3.18 1.71 9.30
CA ILE A 42 2.16 0.75 8.84
C ILE A 42 1.29 1.36 7.74
N ALA A 43 0.82 2.60 7.91
CA ALA A 43 0.01 3.27 6.90
C ALA A 43 0.77 3.46 5.57
N LYS A 44 2.04 3.91 5.66
CA LYS A 44 2.92 4.06 4.49
C LYS A 44 3.16 2.71 3.81
N TRP A 45 3.44 1.66 4.58
CA TRP A 45 3.65 0.32 4.06
C TRP A 45 2.40 -0.25 3.40
N ARG A 46 1.20 -0.06 3.97
CA ARG A 46 -0.06 -0.49 3.35
C ARG A 46 -0.30 0.17 1.99
N ARG A 47 -0.03 1.49 1.89
CA ARG A 47 -0.10 2.23 0.62
C ARG A 47 0.91 1.70 -0.40
N GLU A 48 2.16 1.53 0.02
CA GLU A 48 3.21 0.97 -0.83
C GLU A 48 2.86 -0.42 -1.38
N GLN A 49 2.36 -1.33 -0.54
CA GLN A 49 2.00 -2.68 -0.97
C GLN A 49 0.79 -2.69 -1.93
N SER A 50 -0.19 -1.83 -1.67
CA SER A 50 -1.34 -1.63 -2.56
C SER A 50 -0.88 -1.18 -3.96
N ILE A 51 0.01 -0.19 -4.03
CA ILE A 51 0.58 0.30 -5.30
C ILE A 51 1.40 -0.78 -5.99
N ARG A 52 2.30 -1.46 -5.27
CA ARG A 52 3.12 -2.55 -5.81
C ARG A 52 2.25 -3.65 -6.43
N ARG A 53 1.22 -4.08 -5.71
CA ARG A 53 0.28 -5.11 -6.18
C ARG A 53 -0.52 -4.64 -7.40
N THR A 54 -0.98 -3.40 -7.37
CA THR A 54 -1.70 -2.78 -8.50
C THR A 54 -0.82 -2.71 -9.72
N MET A 55 0.42 -2.25 -9.59
CA MET A 55 1.37 -2.16 -10.69
C MET A 55 1.72 -3.54 -11.29
N ALA A 56 1.88 -4.56 -10.45
CA ALA A 56 2.21 -5.92 -10.90
C ALA A 56 1.04 -6.62 -11.61
N LEU A 57 -0.20 -6.42 -11.16
CA LEU A 57 -1.37 -7.13 -11.70
C LEU A 57 -2.16 -6.33 -12.73
N ARG A 58 -2.29 -5.02 -12.51
CA ARG A 58 -3.15 -4.11 -13.28
C ARG A 58 -2.53 -2.70 -13.34
N PRO A 59 -1.47 -2.51 -14.14
CA PRO A 59 -0.84 -1.20 -14.30
C PRO A 59 -1.83 -0.13 -14.80
N ASP A 60 -2.89 -0.51 -15.52
CA ASP A 60 -3.95 0.39 -15.98
C ASP A 60 -4.66 1.14 -14.84
N LEU A 61 -4.78 0.50 -13.67
CA LEU A 61 -5.45 1.07 -12.51
C LEU A 61 -4.58 2.12 -11.81
N VAL A 62 -3.26 1.98 -11.89
CA VAL A 62 -2.30 2.94 -11.34
C VAL A 62 -2.42 4.28 -12.08
N SER A 63 -2.56 4.26 -13.41
CA SER A 63 -2.74 5.47 -14.22
C SER A 63 -4.06 6.20 -13.97
N ARG A 64 -5.06 5.51 -13.41
CA ARG A 64 -6.39 6.08 -13.07
C ARG A 64 -6.49 6.51 -11.62
N ALA A 65 -5.53 6.14 -10.77
CA ALA A 65 -5.52 6.50 -9.37
C ALA A 65 -5.03 7.93 -9.17
N VAL A 66 -5.53 8.59 -8.12
CA VAL A 66 -5.00 9.86 -7.66
C VAL A 66 -3.77 9.54 -6.81
N LEU A 67 -2.59 9.73 -7.39
CA LEU A 67 -1.31 9.46 -6.75
C LEU A 67 -0.79 10.73 -6.05
N SER A 68 -0.28 10.59 -4.84
CA SER A 68 0.53 11.64 -4.20
C SER A 68 1.92 11.68 -4.83
N ARG A 69 2.66 12.78 -4.64
CA ARG A 69 4.06 12.89 -5.07
C ARG A 69 4.92 11.74 -4.54
N GLU A 70 4.71 11.34 -3.29
CA GLU A 70 5.41 10.21 -2.67
C GLU A 70 5.09 8.87 -3.36
N ASP A 71 3.85 8.70 -3.84
CA ASP A 71 3.40 7.50 -4.53
C ASP A 71 4.01 7.42 -5.94
N GLU A 72 4.11 8.56 -6.64
CA GLU A 72 4.76 8.67 -7.94
C GLU A 72 6.26 8.34 -7.85
N GLU A 73 6.95 8.88 -6.84
CA GLU A 73 8.36 8.57 -6.55
C GLU A 73 8.55 7.09 -6.24
N LEU A 74 7.64 6.50 -5.47
CA LEU A 74 7.63 5.06 -5.21
C LEU A 74 7.47 4.25 -6.50
N ILE A 75 6.52 4.60 -7.37
CA ILE A 75 6.29 3.92 -8.65
C ILE A 75 7.52 4.05 -9.56
N ALA A 76 8.14 5.23 -9.61
CA ALA A 76 9.36 5.45 -10.37
C ALA A 76 10.52 4.59 -9.86
N SER A 77 10.67 4.48 -8.54
CA SER A 77 11.65 3.60 -7.89
C SER A 77 11.41 2.13 -8.22
N LEU A 78 10.15 1.69 -8.28
CA LEU A 78 9.76 0.32 -8.63
C LEU A 78 9.99 -0.01 -10.11
N LYS A 79 9.76 0.93 -11.03
CA LYS A 79 10.03 0.76 -12.47
C LYS A 79 11.52 0.64 -12.81
N LYS A 80 12.39 1.17 -11.94
CA LYS A 80 13.84 1.25 -12.18
C LYS A 80 14.58 -0.05 -11.81
N LYS A 81 13.90 -0.99 -11.14
CA LYS A 81 14.39 -2.34 -10.86
C LYS A 81 13.96 -3.30 -11.96
#